data_AF-A0A940LC35-F1
#
_entry.id   AF-A0A940LC35-F1
#
_cell.length_a   1.000
_cell.length_b   1.000
_cell.length_c   1.000
_cell.angle_alpha   90.00
_cell.angle_beta   90.00
_cell.angle_gamma   90.00
#
_symmetry.space_group_name_H-M   'P 1'
#
loop_
_entity.id
_entity.type
_entity.pdbx_description
1 polymer ?
#
loop_
_entity_poly.entity_id
_entity_poly.type
_entity_poly.pdbx_seq_one_letter_code
_entity_poly.pdbx_strand_id
1 'polypeptide(L)' 'MEVRKKNKGLYWLLFFISTAALAFAIYAHWPWLTLLLPFVTTFFVLAMDII' A
#
# COMPACT_ATOMS: atom_id res chain seq x y z
N MET A 1 -10.43 -23.99 13.54
CA MET A 1 -10.29 -22.97 12.50
C MET A 1 -9.07 -22.14 12.87
N GLU A 2 -7.99 -22.22 12.10
CA GLU A 2 -6.78 -21.44 12.36
C GLU A 2 -7.14 -19.96 12.17
N VAL A 3 -7.34 -19.25 13.27
CA VAL A 3 -7.53 -17.80 13.26
C VAL A 3 -6.18 -17.21 12.87
N ARG A 4 -5.89 -17.19 11.56
CA ARG A 4 -4.75 -16.45 11.01
C ARG A 4 -4.95 -15.00 11.40
N LYS A 5 -4.31 -14.60 12.49
CA LYS A 5 -4.21 -13.21 12.92
C LYS A 5 -3.72 -12.44 11.71
N LYS A 6 -4.62 -11.75 11.02
CA LYS A 6 -4.27 -10.95 9.86
C LYS A 6 -3.33 -9.87 10.39
N ASN A 7 -2.08 -9.89 9.97
CA ASN A 7 -1.07 -8.97 10.49
C ASN A 7 -1.33 -7.55 9.95
N LYS A 8 -2.36 -6.88 10.48
CA LYS A 8 -2.79 -5.52 10.09
C LYS A 8 -1.65 -4.52 10.15
N GLY A 9 -0.75 -4.68 11.13
CA GLY A 9 0.44 -3.84 11.28
C GLY A 9 1.43 -3.95 10.10
N LEU A 10 1.56 -5.14 9.51
CA LEU A 10 2.42 -5.33 8.33
C LEU A 10 1.83 -4.60 7.12
N TYR A 11 0.51 -4.70 6.90
CA TYR A 11 -0.15 -4.01 5.79
C TYR A 11 -0.12 -2.49 5.94
N TRP A 12 -0.26 -1.96 7.15
CA TRP A 12 -0.06 -0.54 7.43
C TRP A 12 1.36 -0.07 7.08
N LEU A 13 2.38 -0.87 7.42
CA LEU A 13 3.76 -0.56 7.05
C LEU A 13 3.95 -0.54 5.53
N LEU A 14 3.44 -1.55 4.81
CA LEU A 14 3.49 -1.59 3.35
C LEU A 14 2.70 -0.43 2.70
N PHE A 15 1.58 -0.01 3.30
CA PHE A 15 0.82 1.14 2.85
C PHE A 15 1.63 2.44 2.96
N PHE A 16 2.32 2.67 4.08
CA PHE A 16 3.18 3.85 4.21
C PHE A 16 4.36 3.83 3.24
N ILE A 17 5.00 2.67 3.05
CA ILE A 17 6.12 2.52 2.11
C ILE A 17 5.65 2.80 0.67
N SER A 18 4.53 2.23 0.25
CA SER A 18 3.98 2.45 -1.10
C SER A 18 3.51 3.90 -1.31
N THR A 19 2.96 4.54 -0.28
CA THR A 19 2.59 5.97 -0.32
C THR A 19 3.83 6.86 -0.46
N ALA A 20 4.90 6.57 0.29
CA ALA A 20 6.17 7.29 0.16
C ALA A 20 6.78 7.09 -1.24
N ALA A 21 6.72 5.88 -1.78
CA ALA A 21 7.17 5.59 -3.14
C ALA A 21 6.33 6.35 -4.20
N LEU A 22 5.01 6.47 -4.00
CA LEU A 22 4.14 7.26 -4.88
C LEU A 22 4.52 8.74 -4.80
N ALA A 23 4.71 9.29 -3.60
CA ALA A 23 5.14 10.68 -3.41
C ALA A 23 6.50 10.96 -4.07
N PHE A 24 7.45 10.03 -3.95
CA PHE A 24 8.74 10.11 -4.64
C PHE A 24 8.58 10.05 -6.17
N ALA A 25 7.73 9.16 -6.67
CA ALA A 25 7.44 9.05 -8.10
C ALA A 25 6.78 10.34 -8.66
N ILE A 26 5.95 11.02 -7.88
CA ILE A 26 5.39 12.34 -8.23
C ILE A 26 6.52 13.36 -8.32
N TYR A 27 7.37 13.43 -7.29
CA TYR A 27 8.50 14.37 -7.25
C TYR A 27 9.50 14.16 -8.39
N ALA A 28 9.78 12.90 -8.73
CA ALA A 28 10.69 12.52 -9.82
C ALA A 28 10.06 12.64 -11.22
N HIS A 29 8.81 13.11 -11.33
CA HIS A 29 8.05 13.17 -12.59
C HIS A 29 8.05 11.84 -13.36
N TRP A 30 7.91 10.72 -12.64
CA TRP A 30 8.05 9.40 -13.23
C TRP A 30 6.84 9.13 -14.16
N PRO A 31 7.03 8.88 -15.48
CA PRO A 31 5.93 8.61 -16.41
C PRO A 31 5.02 7.43 -16.02
N TRP A 32 5.51 6.50 -15.21
CA TRP A 32 4.77 5.31 -14.76
C TRP A 32 4.17 5.46 -13.36
N LEU A 33 4.00 6.69 -12.86
CA LEU A 33 3.40 6.97 -11.55
C LEU A 33 2.09 6.20 -11.33
N THR A 34 1.26 6.13 -12.36
CA THR A 34 -0.06 5.48 -12.32
C THR A 34 0.03 3.97 -12.04
N LEU A 35 1.18 3.34 -12.31
CA LEU A 35 1.41 1.93 -11.98
C LEU A 35 1.50 1.70 -10.47
N LEU A 36 1.87 2.72 -9.68
CA LEU A 36 1.92 2.62 -8.21
C LEU A 36 0.55 2.77 -7.53
N LEU A 37 -0.41 3.45 -8.18
CA LEU A 37 -1.78 3.65 -7.65
C LEU A 37 -2.44 2.36 -7.15
N PRO A 38 -2.47 1.24 -7.92
CA PRO A 38 -3.10 0.01 -7.46
C PRO A 38 -2.42 -0.61 -6.24
N PHE A 39 -1.12 -0.40 -6.04
CA PHE A 39 -0.41 -0.92 -4.86
C PHE A 39 -0.80 -0.15 -3.61
N VAL A 40 -0.85 1.19 -3.70
CA VAL A 40 -1.27 2.04 -2.59
C VAL A 40 -2.70 1.71 -2.16
N THR A 41 -3.64 1.60 -3.11
CA THR A 41 -5.03 1.25 -2.80
C THR A 41 -5.18 -0.19 -2.30
N THR A 42 -4.45 -1.16 -2.85
CA THR A 42 -4.50 -2.55 -2.37
C THR A 42 -4.02 -2.67 -0.93
N PHE A 43 -2.87 -2.07 -0.60
CA PHE A 43 -2.35 -2.09 0.77
C PHE A 43 -3.22 -1.28 1.74
N PHE A 44 -3.83 -0.19 1.28
CA PHE A 44 -4.79 0.57 2.08
C PHE A 44 -5.99 -0.28 2.48
N VAL A 45 -6.60 -0.97 1.52
CA VAL A 45 -7.78 -1.83 1.75
C VAL A 45 -7.43 -3.02 2.66
N LEU A 46 -6.25 -3.63 2.46
CA LEU A 46 -5.73 -4.70 3.33
C LEU A 46 -5.40 -4.20 4.76
N ALA A 47 -4.89 -2.97 4.88
CA ALA A 47 -4.59 -2.35 6.18
C ALA A 47 -5.87 -2.01 6.96
N MET A 48 -6.93 -1.60 6.26
CA MET A 48 -8.26 -1.37 6.83
C MET A 48 -9.02 -2.66 7.13
N ASP A 49 -8.49 -3.84 6.73
CA ASP A 49 -9.15 -5.14 6.89
C ASP A 49 -10.53 -5.20 6.24
N ILE A 50 -10.71 -4.45 5.14
CA ILE A 50 -11.97 -4.41 4.37
C ILE A 50 -12.17 -5.71 3.57
N ILE A 51 -11.08 -6.36 3.16
CA ILE A 51 -11.02 -7.64 2.44
C ILE A 51 -10.01 -8.51 3.15
#